data_AF-A0A849R9G9-F1
#
_entry.id   AF-A0A849R9G9-F1
#
_cell.length_a   1.000
_cell.length_b   1.000
_cell.length_c   1.000
_cell.angle_alpha   90.00
_cell.angle_beta   90.00
_cell.angle_gamma   90.00
#
_symmetry.space_group_name_H-M   'P 1'
#
loop_
_entity.id
_entity.type
_entity.pdbx_description
1 polymer ?
#
loop_
_entity_poly.entity_id
_entity_poly.type
_entity_poly.pdbx_seq_one_letter_code
_entity_poly.pdbx_strand_id
1 'polypeptide(L)'
;KPWLTSNSTPPEKERLQSKADRDKLDGLYDCVLCACCSTSCPSYWWNSDKYLGPAVLLQAYRWLADSRDENTEERLNQLDDAFKLYRCHTIMNCTDTCPKGLNPAKAIAETKKLLVNRKS
;
A
#
# COMPACT_ATOMS: atom_id res chain seq x y z
N LYS A 1 -8.97 -5.85 1.08
CA LYS A 1 -9.74 -5.39 2.25
C LYS A 1 -9.08 -4.17 2.90
N PRO A 2 -9.54 -2.94 2.67
CA PRO A 2 -8.87 -1.72 3.16
C PRO A 2 -9.40 -1.23 4.52
N TRP A 3 -9.46 -2.10 5.53
CA TRP A 3 -9.83 -1.76 6.91
C TRP A 3 -8.93 -2.50 7.89
N LEU A 4 -8.84 -2.00 9.14
CA LEU A 4 -8.03 -2.59 10.19
C LEU A 4 -8.52 -4.01 10.50
N THR A 5 -7.61 -4.98 10.54
CA THR A 5 -7.90 -6.35 10.94
C THR A 5 -6.98 -6.75 12.07
N SER A 6 -7.56 -7.19 13.19
CA SER A 6 -6.85 -7.64 14.38
C SER A 6 -7.60 -8.84 14.97
N ASN A 7 -6.85 -9.87 15.33
CA ASN A 7 -7.33 -11.08 15.99
C ASN A 7 -7.35 -10.91 17.52
N SER A 8 -6.63 -9.92 18.04
CA SER A 8 -6.65 -9.56 19.46
C SER A 8 -8.01 -9.03 19.91
N THR A 9 -8.40 -9.37 21.14
CA THR A 9 -9.61 -8.86 21.79
C THR A 9 -9.58 -7.31 21.78
N PRO A 10 -10.67 -6.65 21.36
CA PRO A 10 -10.74 -5.19 21.43
C PRO A 10 -10.52 -4.71 22.87
N PRO A 11 -9.56 -3.78 23.10
CA PRO A 11 -9.35 -3.23 24.43
C PRO A 11 -10.54 -2.38 24.89
N GLU A 12 -10.66 -2.14 26.20
CA GLU A 12 -11.69 -1.25 26.76
C GLU A 12 -11.52 0.22 26.31
N LYS A 13 -10.31 0.59 25.87
CA LYS A 13 -9.93 1.92 25.39
C LYS A 13 -9.36 1.85 23.97
N GLU A 14 -8.61 2.86 23.54
CA GLU A 14 -7.94 2.86 22.24
C GLU A 14 -6.81 1.82 22.14
N ARG A 15 -6.54 1.36 20.91
CA ARG A 15 -5.33 0.60 20.60
C ARG A 15 -4.13 1.55 20.62
N LEU A 16 -3.18 1.31 21.51
CA LEU A 16 -1.96 2.11 21.64
C LEU A 16 -1.06 1.97 20.40
N GLN A 17 -0.44 3.07 20.00
CA GLN A 17 0.53 3.12 18.90
C GLN A 17 1.64 4.09 19.30
N SER A 18 2.91 3.69 19.11
CA SER A 18 4.04 4.56 19.40
C SER A 18 4.09 5.73 18.40
N LYS A 19 4.70 6.86 18.78
CA LYS A 19 4.90 8.00 17.85
C LYS A 19 5.69 7.56 16.61
N ALA A 20 6.77 6.80 16.80
CA ALA A 20 7.58 6.28 15.71
C ALA A 20 6.82 5.36 14.75
N ASP A 21 5.86 4.56 15.25
CA ASP A 21 5.01 3.74 14.38
C ASP A 21 3.95 4.57 13.66
N ARG A 22 3.40 5.58 14.32
CA ARG A 22 2.43 6.50 13.72
C ARG A 22 3.07 7.32 12.59
N ASP A 23 4.30 7.79 12.76
CA ASP A 23 5.03 8.60 11.77
C ASP A 23 5.25 7.83 10.45
N LYS A 24 5.33 6.48 10.50
CA LYS A 24 5.42 5.63 9.28
C LYS A 24 4.19 5.74 8.38
N LEU A 25 3.07 6.21 8.90
CA LEU A 25 1.80 6.30 8.17
C LEU A 25 1.62 7.64 7.46
N ASP A 26 2.44 8.65 7.76
CA ASP A 26 2.31 9.98 7.17
C ASP A 26 2.46 9.92 5.64
N GLY A 27 1.54 10.59 4.94
CA GLY A 27 1.40 10.49 3.49
C GLY A 27 0.67 9.24 2.99
N LEU A 28 0.64 8.13 3.73
CA LEU A 28 -0.05 6.91 3.28
C LEU A 28 -1.57 7.03 3.42
N TYR A 29 -2.07 7.66 4.49
CA TYR A 29 -3.50 7.88 4.71
C TYR A 29 -4.05 9.15 4.04
N ASP A 30 -3.19 10.03 3.51
CA ASP A 30 -3.57 11.30 2.90
C ASP A 30 -4.12 11.17 1.46
N CYS A 31 -4.21 9.95 0.95
CA CYS A 31 -4.74 9.66 -0.37
C CYS A 31 -6.24 9.99 -0.46
N VAL A 32 -6.59 10.95 -1.31
CA VAL A 32 -7.97 11.40 -1.55
C VAL A 32 -8.70 10.62 -2.65
N LEU A 33 -8.15 9.49 -3.08
CA LEU A 33 -8.75 8.59 -4.08
C LEU A 33 -9.11 9.25 -5.44
N CYS A 34 -8.38 10.31 -5.84
CA CYS A 34 -8.61 11.03 -7.10
C CYS A 34 -8.23 10.25 -8.38
N ALA A 35 -7.57 9.10 -8.23
CA ALA A 35 -7.09 8.24 -9.32
C ALA A 35 -6.03 8.83 -10.29
N CYS A 36 -5.56 10.09 -10.12
CA CYS A 36 -4.53 10.70 -10.97
C CYS A 36 -3.29 9.81 -11.13
N CYS A 37 -2.82 9.22 -10.03
CA CYS A 37 -1.66 8.33 -10.07
C CYS A 37 -1.92 7.07 -10.92
N SER A 38 -3.12 6.50 -10.87
CA SER A 38 -3.50 5.33 -11.68
C SER A 38 -3.66 5.69 -13.15
N THR A 39 -4.32 6.80 -13.46
CA THR A 39 -4.54 7.26 -14.83
C THR A 39 -3.28 7.83 -15.49
N SER A 40 -2.22 8.12 -14.74
CA SER A 40 -0.89 8.47 -15.28
C SER A 40 0.01 7.26 -15.56
N CYS A 41 -0.34 6.07 -15.07
CA CYS A 41 0.54 4.91 -15.04
C CYS A 41 0.41 4.05 -16.31
N PRO A 42 1.43 3.93 -17.17
CA PRO A 42 1.34 3.15 -18.40
C PRO A 42 1.02 1.67 -18.15
N SER A 43 1.58 1.07 -17.10
CA SER A 43 1.30 -0.32 -16.72
C SER A 43 -0.17 -0.54 -16.39
N TYR A 44 -0.84 0.48 -15.85
CA TYR A 44 -2.26 0.45 -15.53
C TYR A 44 -3.13 0.60 -16.77
N TRP A 45 -2.75 1.44 -17.74
CA TRP A 45 -3.48 1.56 -19.01
C TRP A 45 -3.61 0.23 -19.74
N TRP A 46 -2.53 -0.55 -19.78
CA TRP A 46 -2.48 -1.80 -20.53
C TRP A 46 -3.04 -3.02 -19.78
N ASN A 47 -3.21 -2.95 -18.46
CA ASN A 47 -3.59 -4.11 -17.64
C ASN A 47 -4.58 -3.72 -16.52
N SER A 48 -5.47 -2.75 -16.72
CA SER A 48 -6.35 -2.24 -15.65
C SER A 48 -7.30 -3.29 -15.07
N ASP A 49 -7.53 -4.39 -15.79
CA ASP A 49 -8.34 -5.54 -15.37
C ASP A 49 -7.61 -6.46 -14.38
N LYS A 50 -6.27 -6.43 -14.34
CA LYS A 50 -5.44 -7.32 -13.49
C LYS A 50 -4.50 -6.57 -12.55
N TYR A 51 -3.90 -5.49 -13.04
CA TYR A 51 -3.01 -4.64 -12.25
C TYR A 51 -3.82 -3.74 -11.34
N LEU A 52 -3.59 -3.87 -10.04
CA LEU A 52 -4.29 -3.09 -9.01
C LEU A 52 -4.06 -1.57 -9.15
N GLY A 53 -2.91 -1.17 -9.70
CA GLY A 53 -2.57 0.24 -9.88
C GLY A 53 -2.01 0.92 -8.63
N PRO A 54 -1.37 2.08 -8.80
CA PRO A 54 -0.65 2.77 -7.74
C PRO A 54 -1.54 3.27 -6.59
N ALA A 55 -2.77 3.70 -6.86
CA ALA A 55 -3.68 4.15 -5.79
C ALA A 55 -4.02 3.02 -4.82
N VAL A 56 -4.36 1.84 -5.35
CA VAL A 56 -4.70 0.66 -4.55
C VAL A 56 -3.48 0.14 -3.81
N LEU A 57 -2.32 0.09 -4.46
CA LEU A 57 -1.10 -0.40 -3.83
C LEU A 57 -0.55 0.54 -2.74
N LEU A 58 -0.72 1.86 -2.88
CA LEU A 58 -0.43 2.82 -1.81
C LEU A 58 -1.33 2.55 -0.58
N GLN A 59 -2.63 2.39 -0.80
CA GLN A 59 -3.58 2.06 0.26
C GLN A 59 -3.33 0.67 0.88
N ALA A 60 -2.88 -0.31 0.09
CA ALA A 60 -2.51 -1.61 0.61
C ALA A 60 -1.29 -1.53 1.54
N TYR A 61 -0.26 -0.79 1.13
CA TYR A 61 0.93 -0.58 1.95
C TYR A 61 0.63 0.17 3.24
N ARG A 62 -0.31 1.12 3.23
CA ARG A 62 -0.78 1.80 4.44
C ARG A 62 -1.17 0.82 5.56
N TRP A 63 -1.80 -0.30 5.21
CA TRP A 63 -2.19 -1.31 6.21
C TRP A 63 -1.03 -2.24 6.59
N LEU A 64 -0.11 -2.53 5.66
CA LEU A 64 1.10 -3.30 5.96
C LEU A 64 2.05 -2.54 6.90
N ALA A 65 2.02 -1.20 6.87
CA ALA A 65 2.83 -0.34 7.72
C ALA A 65 2.18 0.01 9.08
N ASP A 66 0.88 -0.24 9.25
CA ASP A 66 0.13 0.13 10.46
C ASP A 66 0.33 -0.92 11.55
N SER A 67 1.06 -0.58 12.62
CA SER A 67 1.40 -1.49 13.71
C SER A 67 0.19 -2.10 14.45
N ARG A 68 -1.01 -1.54 14.24
CA ARG A 68 -2.26 -2.03 14.84
C ARG A 68 -2.91 -3.13 14.01
N ASP A 69 -2.49 -3.32 12.76
CA ASP A 69 -3.02 -4.35 11.88
C ASP A 69 -2.23 -5.65 12.04
N GLU A 70 -2.92 -6.74 12.35
CA GLU A 70 -2.30 -8.04 12.62
C GLU A 70 -2.45 -8.99 11.42
N ASN A 71 -2.86 -8.49 10.25
CA ASN A 71 -3.18 -9.32 9.09
C ASN A 71 -2.17 -9.20 7.95
N THR A 72 -0.90 -8.96 8.28
CA THR A 72 0.19 -8.76 7.32
C THR A 72 0.30 -9.90 6.32
N GLU A 73 0.25 -11.16 6.76
CA GLU A 73 0.41 -12.32 5.88
C GLU A 73 -0.72 -12.47 4.86
N GLU A 74 -1.99 -12.36 5.27
CA GLU A 74 -3.13 -12.44 4.35
C GLU A 74 -3.05 -11.31 3.30
N ARG A 75 -2.65 -10.10 3.73
CA ARG A 75 -2.48 -8.95 2.84
C ARG A 75 -1.36 -9.17 1.83
N LEU A 76 -0.19 -9.63 2.28
CA LEU A 76 0.94 -9.94 1.40
C LEU A 76 0.58 -11.03 0.39
N ASN A 77 -0.15 -12.07 0.82
CA ASN A 77 -0.65 -13.13 -0.08
C ASN A 77 -1.63 -12.60 -1.14
N GLN A 78 -2.47 -11.61 -0.81
CA GLN A 78 -3.35 -10.98 -1.80
C GLN A 78 -2.58 -10.17 -2.85
N LEU A 79 -1.34 -9.76 -2.56
CA LEU A 79 -0.50 -8.90 -3.40
C LEU A 79 0.60 -9.66 -4.18
N ASP A 80 1.05 -10.82 -3.71
CA ASP A 80 2.12 -11.65 -4.31
C ASP A 80 1.66 -12.36 -5.60
N ASP A 81 1.34 -11.56 -6.63
CA ASP A 81 0.90 -12.02 -7.94
C ASP A 81 1.56 -11.18 -9.06
N ALA A 82 1.97 -11.86 -10.13
CA ALA A 82 2.73 -11.27 -11.23
C ALA A 82 1.98 -10.15 -11.96
N PHE A 83 0.65 -10.23 -12.03
CA PHE A 83 -0.19 -9.23 -12.66
C PHE A 83 -0.66 -8.15 -11.68
N LYS A 84 -0.56 -8.38 -10.36
CA LYS A 84 -0.80 -7.37 -9.32
C LYS A 84 0.47 -6.58 -9.01
N LEU A 85 1.15 -6.84 -7.89
CA LEU A 85 2.23 -6.00 -7.38
C LEU A 85 3.40 -5.84 -8.37
N TYR A 86 3.76 -6.92 -9.07
CA TYR A 86 4.97 -6.95 -9.90
C TYR A 86 4.79 -6.30 -11.27
N ARG A 87 3.57 -5.87 -11.65
CA ARG A 87 3.34 -5.12 -12.88
C ARG A 87 3.80 -3.65 -12.81
N CYS A 88 4.21 -3.18 -11.63
CA CYS A 88 4.88 -1.90 -11.48
C CYS A 88 6.34 -1.97 -11.98
N HIS A 89 6.64 -1.20 -13.03
CA HIS A 89 7.98 -1.07 -13.62
C HIS A 89 8.76 0.19 -13.17
N THR A 90 8.37 0.81 -12.06
CA THR A 90 9.09 1.95 -11.47
C THR A 90 9.26 3.13 -12.45
N ILE A 91 8.20 3.41 -13.24
CA ILE A 91 8.16 4.52 -14.21
C ILE A 91 8.04 5.89 -13.50
N MET A 92 7.59 5.90 -12.25
CA MET A 92 7.48 7.07 -11.36
C MET A 92 6.40 8.12 -11.70
N ASN A 93 5.72 8.06 -12.85
CA ASN A 93 4.59 8.96 -13.18
C ASN A 93 3.57 9.14 -12.04
N CYS A 94 3.28 8.07 -11.29
CA CYS A 94 2.33 8.08 -10.19
C CYS A 94 2.72 9.00 -9.03
N THR A 95 4.03 9.21 -8.82
CA THR A 95 4.58 10.12 -7.81
C THR A 95 4.52 11.54 -8.31
N ASP A 96 4.98 11.78 -9.55
CA ASP A 96 5.05 13.12 -10.14
C ASP A 96 3.68 13.77 -10.32
N THR A 97 2.65 12.98 -10.65
CA THR A 97 1.29 13.49 -10.87
C THR A 97 0.49 13.68 -9.59
N CYS A 98 0.93 13.16 -8.44
CA CYS A 98 0.07 13.09 -7.27
C CYS A 98 -0.22 14.52 -6.74
N PRO A 99 -1.49 14.99 -6.73
CA PRO A 99 -1.81 16.36 -6.31
C PRO A 99 -1.59 16.58 -4.81
N LYS A 100 -1.42 15.51 -4.04
CA LYS A 100 -1.12 15.52 -2.61
C LYS A 100 0.38 15.36 -2.31
N GLY A 101 1.23 15.25 -3.34
CA GLY A 101 2.68 15.05 -3.17
C GLY A 101 3.05 13.69 -2.57
N LEU A 102 2.17 12.69 -2.69
CA LEU A 102 2.42 11.36 -2.13
C LEU A 102 3.36 10.57 -3.05
N ASN A 103 3.98 9.53 -2.50
CA ASN A 103 4.90 8.66 -3.25
C ASN A 103 4.39 7.21 -3.34
N PRO A 104 3.41 6.93 -4.24
CA PRO A 104 2.93 5.57 -4.48
C PRO A 104 4.06 4.61 -4.92
N ALA A 105 5.04 5.09 -5.68
CA ALA A 105 6.13 4.24 -6.16
C ALA A 105 6.98 3.69 -5.01
N LYS A 106 7.30 4.53 -4.01
CA LYS A 106 7.99 4.12 -2.78
C LYS A 106 7.17 3.08 -2.02
N ALA A 107 5.87 3.30 -1.82
CA ALA A 107 5.00 2.35 -1.14
C ALA A 107 4.95 0.96 -1.84
N ILE A 108 4.91 0.97 -3.19
CA ILE A 108 5.00 -0.27 -3.98
C ILE A 108 6.35 -0.96 -3.79
N ALA A 109 7.45 -0.20 -3.79
CA ALA A 109 8.79 -0.75 -3.59
C ALA A 109 8.95 -1.36 -2.18
N GLU A 110 8.46 -0.69 -1.13
CA GLU A 110 8.49 -1.22 0.23
C GLU A 110 7.65 -2.51 0.36
N THR A 111 6.49 -2.57 -0.28
CA THR A 111 5.69 -3.81 -0.35
C THR A 111 6.47 -4.95 -1.02
N LYS A 112 7.18 -4.67 -2.12
CA LYS A 112 8.03 -5.66 -2.79
C LYS A 112 9.17 -6.14 -1.87
N LYS A 113 9.80 -5.25 -1.10
CA LYS A 113 10.84 -5.61 -0.13
C LYS A 113 10.30 -6.53 0.97
N LEU A 114 9.11 -6.26 1.50
CA LEU A 114 8.47 -7.13 2.49
C LEU A 114 8.29 -8.56 1.96
N LEU A 115 7.86 -8.72 0.70
CA LEU A 115 7.69 -10.05 0.08
C LEU A 115 9.02 -10.77 -0.18
N VAL A 116 10.08 -10.04 -0.53
CA VAL A 116 11.42 -10.63 -0.70
C VAL A 116 11.97 -11.10 0.64
N ASN A 117 11.88 -10.25 1.67
CA ASN A 117 12.35 -10.59 3.01
C ASN A 117 11.56 -11.75 3.64
N ARG A 118 10.29 -11.92 3.28
CA ARG A 118 9.49 -13.09 3.70
C ARG A 118 10.00 -14.42 3.16
N LYS A 119 10.60 -14.43 1.96
CA LYS A 119 11.10 -15.64 1.28
C LYS A 119 12.55 -15.97 1.67
N SER A 120 13.19 -15.14 2.49
CA SER A 120 14.59 -15.25 2.92
C SER A 120 14.72 -15.94 4.27
#